data_AF-A0A937RFN4-F1
#
_entry.id   AF-A0A937RFN4-F1
#
_cell.length_a   1.000
_cell.length_b   1.000
_cell.length_c   1.000
_cell.angle_alpha   90.00
_cell.angle_beta   90.00
_cell.angle_gamma   90.00
#
_symmetry.space_group_name_H-M   'P 1'
#
loop_
_entity.id
_entity.type
_entity.pdbx_description
1 polymer ?
#
loop_
_entity_poly.entity_id
_entity_poly.type
_entity_poly.pdbx_seq_one_letter_code
_entity_poly.pdbx_strand_id
1 'polypeptide(L)'
;MSTVPAGSRADALKAHGDARDLLAALAERSLPADQWTRVRELVEQLAETTANVDDARFSAAFAELRGIDLLAATRLGTDPGLPPPEPIRERLNELIHDLTGQGHAPTGDPSGQADGTHGESRVARLVEPGRWRALRGFTRLPTFDRSGLAFAGVDHRERDVPTHETLLEQMRVVRRHVSPGTVEIMVVARPPAGPGEVIALSVGAARPDDGAVLLLPLWLDADGLPVTAIRLTTRAATLDDAITSPFPASLLADADAAAVERSVRLTNRWGRDAWRAIARGRASGDAVRTAVLAGLR
;
A
#
# COMPACT_ATOMS: atom_id res chain seq x y z
N MET A 1 6.57 -5.01 40.75
CA MET A 1 7.22 -3.97 39.92
C MET A 1 7.84 -4.67 38.74
N SER A 2 7.15 -4.71 37.60
CA SER A 2 7.68 -5.31 36.36
C SER A 2 8.63 -4.33 35.70
N THR A 3 9.91 -4.69 35.62
CA THR A 3 10.92 -3.98 34.84
C THR A 3 10.67 -4.23 33.35
N VAL A 4 10.20 -3.20 32.64
CA VAL A 4 10.13 -3.19 31.18
C VAL A 4 11.54 -3.37 30.62
N PRO A 5 11.78 -4.29 29.67
CA PRO A 5 13.10 -4.54 29.11
C PRO A 5 13.63 -3.29 28.39
N ALA A 6 14.91 -2.98 28.59
CA ALA A 6 15.57 -1.78 28.04
C ALA A 6 15.48 -1.66 26.49
N GLY A 7 15.26 -2.77 25.77
CA GLY A 7 15.02 -2.77 24.32
C GLY A 7 13.71 -2.07 23.92
N SER A 8 12.63 -2.30 24.67
CA SER A 8 11.29 -1.73 24.38
C SER A 8 11.30 -0.20 24.36
N ARG A 9 12.11 0.42 25.23
CA ARG A 9 12.20 1.88 25.33
C ARG A 9 13.00 2.49 24.17
N ALA A 10 14.08 1.84 23.74
CA ALA A 10 14.87 2.31 22.61
C ALA A 10 14.09 2.19 21.30
N ASP A 11 13.35 1.10 21.12
CA ASP A 11 12.48 0.88 19.97
C ASP A 11 11.32 1.89 19.95
N ALA A 12 10.71 2.20 21.10
CA ALA A 12 9.68 3.23 21.21
C ALA A 12 10.19 4.64 20.89
N LEU A 13 11.39 5.00 21.36
CA LEU A 13 12.01 6.30 21.03
C LEU A 13 12.33 6.41 19.54
N LYS A 14 12.77 5.32 18.91
CA LYS A 14 12.99 5.27 17.47
C LYS A 14 11.68 5.42 16.70
N ALA A 15 10.62 4.70 17.11
CA ALA A 15 9.30 4.81 16.49
C ALA A 15 8.74 6.24 16.59
N HIS A 16 8.96 6.94 17.72
CA HIS A 16 8.62 8.36 17.84
C HIS A 16 9.41 9.27 16.89
N GLY A 17 10.71 9.02 16.72
CA GLY A 17 11.54 9.74 15.74
C GLY A 17 11.05 9.53 14.31
N ASP A 18 10.81 8.27 13.93
CA ASP A 18 10.31 7.91 12.60
C ASP A 18 8.91 8.50 12.35
N ALA A 19 8.05 8.53 13.37
CA ALA A 19 6.73 9.17 13.32
C ALA A 19 6.83 10.68 13.09
N ARG A 20 7.68 11.36 13.84
CA ARG A 20 7.92 12.80 13.69
C ARG A 20 8.41 13.13 12.28
N ASP A 21 9.38 12.39 11.77
CA ASP A 21 9.98 12.66 10.46
C ASP A 21 8.96 12.44 9.33
N LEU A 22 8.11 11.41 9.44
CA LEU A 22 7.01 11.19 8.51
C LEU A 22 5.98 12.33 8.54
N LEU A 23 5.56 12.76 9.73
CA LEU A 23 4.58 13.84 9.89
C LEU A 23 5.11 15.17 9.34
N ALA A 24 6.40 15.47 9.55
CA ALA A 24 7.06 16.64 8.98
C ALA A 24 7.08 16.58 7.44
N ALA A 25 7.43 15.43 6.87
CA ALA A 25 7.40 15.23 5.42
C ALA A 25 5.98 15.38 4.86
N LEU A 26 4.95 14.96 5.60
CA LEU A 26 3.55 15.08 5.19
C LEU A 26 3.06 16.53 5.18
N ALA A 27 3.53 17.36 6.11
CA ALA A 27 3.14 18.78 6.21
C ALA A 27 3.58 19.62 5.00
N GLU A 28 4.63 19.20 4.30
CA GLU A 28 5.15 19.88 3.09
C GLU A 28 4.52 19.36 1.79
N ARG A 29 3.67 18.34 1.86
CA ARG A 29 3.16 17.64 0.70
C ARG A 29 1.83 18.19 0.18
N SER A 30 1.56 17.82 -1.06
CA SER A 30 0.30 18.10 -1.75
C SER A 30 -0.39 16.77 -2.05
N LEU A 31 -1.59 16.57 -1.50
CA LEU A 31 -2.38 15.35 -1.66
C LEU A 31 -3.78 15.66 -2.22
N PRO A 32 -4.43 14.69 -2.86
CA PRO A 32 -5.86 14.75 -3.17
C PRO A 32 -6.72 14.98 -1.91
N ALA A 33 -7.85 15.66 -2.04
CA ALA A 33 -8.72 16.03 -0.92
C ALA A 33 -9.28 14.81 -0.15
N ASP A 34 -9.56 13.71 -0.86
CA ASP A 34 -9.97 12.43 -0.29
C ASP A 34 -8.85 11.81 0.57
N GLN A 35 -7.60 11.91 0.12
CA GLN A 35 -6.45 11.44 0.88
C GLN A 35 -6.22 12.27 2.15
N TRP A 36 -6.43 13.59 2.09
CA TRP A 36 -6.36 14.44 3.29
C TRP A 36 -7.39 14.04 4.34
N THR A 37 -8.59 13.62 3.92
CA THR A 37 -9.60 13.10 4.86
C THR A 37 -9.08 11.88 5.62
N ARG A 38 -8.43 10.94 4.90
CA ARG A 38 -7.84 9.75 5.51
C ARG A 38 -6.63 10.07 6.39
N VAL A 39 -5.77 10.98 5.94
CA VAL A 39 -4.63 11.47 6.73
C VAL A 39 -5.11 12.05 8.06
N ARG A 40 -6.18 12.84 8.07
CA ARG A 40 -6.75 13.40 9.30
C ARG A 40 -7.14 12.29 10.30
N GLU A 41 -7.87 11.27 9.85
CA GLU A 41 -8.29 10.15 10.70
C GLU A 41 -7.08 9.43 11.30
N LEU A 42 -6.03 9.19 10.51
CA LEU A 42 -4.82 8.51 10.96
C LEU A 42 -4.01 9.37 11.93
N VAL A 43 -3.93 10.68 11.69
CA VAL A 43 -3.26 11.63 12.60
C VAL A 43 -4.00 11.74 13.92
N GLU A 44 -5.33 11.75 13.92
CA GLU A 44 -6.15 11.69 15.14
C GLU A 44 -5.91 10.40 15.92
N GLN A 45 -5.90 9.25 15.23
CA GLN A 45 -5.61 7.95 15.83
C GLN A 45 -4.19 7.87 16.41
N LEU A 46 -3.19 8.44 15.74
CA LEU A 46 -1.84 8.55 16.27
C LEU A 46 -1.83 9.41 17.53
N ALA A 47 -2.50 10.56 17.53
CA ALA A 47 -2.55 11.44 18.68
C ALA A 47 -3.26 10.85 19.91
N GLU A 48 -4.24 9.97 19.71
CA GLU A 48 -4.87 9.23 20.81
C GLU A 48 -3.93 8.17 21.42
N THR A 49 -2.95 7.72 20.64
CA THR A 49 -2.09 6.58 20.98
C THR A 49 -0.64 6.97 21.26
N THR A 50 -0.25 8.24 21.08
CA THR A 50 1.11 8.76 21.37
C THR A 50 1.52 8.59 22.83
N ALA A 51 0.58 8.50 23.77
CA ALA A 51 0.88 8.20 25.17
C ALA A 51 1.37 6.75 25.39
N ASN A 52 1.07 5.83 24.45
CA ASN A 52 1.40 4.40 24.54
C ASN A 52 1.86 3.87 23.17
N VAL A 53 3.15 4.01 22.86
CA VAL A 53 3.75 3.59 21.57
C VAL A 53 3.60 2.11 21.28
N ASP A 54 3.57 1.28 22.34
CA ASP A 54 3.36 -0.16 22.23
C ASP A 54 1.88 -0.52 21.90
N ASP A 55 0.99 0.49 21.78
CA ASP A 55 -0.38 0.28 21.31
C ASP A 55 -0.35 -0.16 19.84
N ALA A 56 -0.89 -1.35 19.57
CA ALA A 56 -1.00 -1.88 18.21
C ALA A 56 -1.72 -0.90 17.26
N ARG A 57 -2.60 -0.03 17.78
CA ARG A 57 -3.27 1.03 17.02
C ARG A 57 -2.31 2.12 16.57
N PHE A 58 -1.28 2.44 17.36
CA PHE A 58 -0.21 3.36 16.95
C PHE A 58 0.55 2.78 15.76
N SER A 59 1.03 1.54 15.91
CA SER A 59 1.79 0.84 14.86
C SER A 59 0.99 0.69 13.57
N ALA A 60 -0.29 0.34 13.66
CA ALA A 60 -1.17 0.21 12.49
C ALA A 60 -1.40 1.56 11.79
N ALA A 61 -1.74 2.62 12.54
CA ALA A 61 -1.96 3.95 11.97
C ALA A 61 -0.68 4.51 11.33
N PHE A 62 0.47 4.29 11.96
CA PHE A 62 1.76 4.71 11.43
C PHE A 62 2.12 3.97 10.14
N ALA A 63 1.94 2.65 10.08
CA ALA A 63 2.19 1.85 8.88
C ALA A 63 1.29 2.29 7.72
N GLU A 64 0.02 2.59 8.00
CA GLU A 64 -0.91 3.07 6.99
C GLU A 64 -0.55 4.47 6.48
N LEU A 65 -0.15 5.38 7.38
CA LEU A 65 0.32 6.71 7.01
C LEU A 65 1.57 6.65 6.10
N ARG A 66 2.49 5.73 6.38
CA ARG A 66 3.63 5.43 5.48
C ARG A 66 3.17 4.89 4.13
N GLY A 67 2.11 4.09 4.09
CA GLY A 67 1.50 3.61 2.85
C GLY A 67 0.97 4.75 1.98
N ILE A 68 0.35 5.77 2.59
CA ILE A 68 -0.10 6.98 1.88
C ILE A 68 1.09 7.77 1.35
N ASP A 69 2.16 7.92 2.15
CA ASP A 69 3.39 8.61 1.73
C ASP A 69 4.03 7.99 0.47
N LEU A 70 3.99 6.66 0.38
CA LEU A 70 4.48 5.90 -0.77
C LEU A 70 3.58 6.04 -2.00
N LEU A 71 2.27 6.25 -1.81
CA LEU A 71 1.27 6.37 -2.89
C LEU A 71 1.14 7.79 -3.45
N ALA A 72 1.46 8.81 -2.65
CA ALA A 72 1.42 10.21 -3.05
C ALA A 72 2.45 10.54 -4.15
N ALA A 73 3.53 9.77 -4.25
CA ALA A 73 4.64 10.05 -5.14
C ALA A 73 4.40 9.72 -6.63
N THR A 74 3.31 9.04 -7.02
CA THR A 74 3.26 8.39 -8.35
C THR A 74 1.91 8.34 -9.07
N ARG A 75 0.96 9.26 -8.83
CA ARG A 75 -0.26 9.34 -9.68
C ARG A 75 -0.29 10.55 -10.61
N LEU A 76 0.25 10.38 -11.81
CA LEU A 76 0.07 11.30 -12.95
C LEU A 76 -1.40 11.31 -13.40
N GLY A 77 -2.02 12.50 -13.37
CA GLY A 77 -3.43 12.72 -13.74
C GLY A 77 -4.38 12.90 -12.56
N THR A 78 -3.88 12.89 -11.33
CA THR A 78 -4.67 13.27 -10.16
C THR A 78 -4.77 14.80 -10.09
N ASP A 79 -5.91 15.30 -9.62
CA ASP A 79 -6.18 16.71 -9.31
C ASP A 79 -4.92 17.33 -8.65
N PRO A 80 -4.48 18.55 -9.02
CA PRO A 80 -3.29 19.15 -8.45
C PRO A 80 -3.42 19.07 -6.95
N GLY A 81 -2.51 18.30 -6.32
CA GLY A 81 -2.60 18.01 -4.90
C GLY A 81 -2.79 19.32 -4.14
N LEU A 82 -3.75 19.33 -3.23
CA LEU A 82 -3.95 20.49 -2.39
C LEU A 82 -2.91 20.41 -1.27
N PRO A 83 -2.35 21.55 -0.81
CA PRO A 83 -1.60 21.56 0.43
C PRO A 83 -2.48 21.07 1.58
N PRO A 84 -1.90 20.67 2.73
CA PRO A 84 -2.68 20.27 3.90
C PRO A 84 -3.70 21.36 4.24
N PRO A 85 -5.00 21.01 4.30
CA PRO A 85 -6.03 21.88 4.86
C PRO A 85 -5.62 22.41 6.22
N GLU A 86 -5.98 23.65 6.53
CA GLU A 86 -5.58 24.31 7.79
C GLU A 86 -5.78 23.45 9.04
N PRO A 87 -6.94 22.78 9.22
CA PRO A 87 -7.17 21.94 10.40
C PRO A 87 -6.19 20.77 10.51
N ILE A 88 -5.74 20.23 9.37
CA ILE A 88 -4.77 19.13 9.33
C ILE A 88 -3.37 19.67 9.62
N ARG A 89 -3.02 20.84 9.08
CA ARG A 89 -1.72 21.46 9.31
C ARG A 89 -1.52 21.80 10.79
N GLU A 90 -2.52 22.41 11.42
CA GLU A 90 -2.53 22.67 12.85
C GLU A 90 -2.34 21.37 13.63
N ARG A 91 -3.08 20.32 13.28
CA ARG A 91 -3.01 19.04 13.97
C ARG A 91 -1.66 18.33 13.80
N LEU A 92 -1.07 18.38 12.60
CA LEU A 92 0.27 17.86 12.36
C LEU A 92 1.31 18.60 13.20
N ASN A 93 1.23 19.94 13.25
CA ASN A 93 2.13 20.76 14.05
C ASN A 93 2.02 20.48 15.55
N GLU A 94 0.80 20.34 16.07
CA GLU A 94 0.55 19.92 17.46
C GLU A 94 1.19 18.56 17.75
N LEU A 95 0.97 17.56 16.88
CA LEU A 95 1.48 16.21 17.10
C LEU A 95 3.02 16.15 17.01
N ILE A 96 3.61 16.88 16.06
CA ILE A 96 5.07 17.03 15.96
C ILE A 96 5.61 17.69 17.24
N HIS A 97 4.92 18.70 17.76
CA HIS A 97 5.31 19.37 19.00
C HIS A 97 5.19 18.44 20.21
N ASP A 98 4.12 17.66 20.32
CA ASP A 98 3.92 16.68 21.40
C ASP A 98 5.00 15.59 21.38
N LEU A 99 5.29 15.04 20.20
CA LEU A 99 6.35 14.05 19.98
C LEU A 99 7.74 14.61 20.29
N THR A 100 7.95 15.91 20.08
CA THR A 100 9.22 16.60 20.39
C THR A 100 9.30 16.98 21.89
N GLY A 101 8.19 17.40 22.48
CA GLY A 101 8.07 17.91 23.85
C GLY A 101 8.18 16.82 24.92
N GLN A 102 7.82 15.57 24.62
CA GLN A 102 8.05 14.45 25.53
C GLN A 102 9.55 14.09 25.71
N GLY A 103 10.46 14.75 24.99
CA GLY A 103 11.92 14.67 25.15
C GLY A 103 12.59 15.88 25.80
N HIS A 104 11.85 16.90 26.24
CA HIS A 104 12.46 18.14 26.76
C HIS A 104 11.66 18.75 27.91
N ALA A 105 12.27 18.83 29.10
CA ALA A 105 11.81 19.71 30.16
C ALA A 105 11.83 21.17 29.67
N PRO A 106 10.81 21.99 29.97
CA PRO A 106 10.66 23.29 29.36
C PRO A 106 11.56 24.33 30.04
N THR A 107 12.25 25.13 29.24
CA THR A 107 12.76 26.43 29.68
C THR A 107 12.68 27.39 28.51
N GLY A 108 11.88 28.43 28.69
CA GLY A 108 12.04 29.71 28.00
C GLY A 108 11.06 29.97 26.86
N ASP A 109 10.10 30.86 27.17
CA ASP A 109 9.33 31.72 26.27
C ASP A 109 10.08 32.15 24.98
N PRO A 110 9.34 32.40 23.88
CA PRO A 110 9.04 33.81 23.60
C PRO A 110 7.63 34.10 23.07
N SER A 111 7.08 35.19 23.60
CA SER A 111 6.06 36.03 22.95
C SER A 111 6.64 36.69 21.68
N GLY A 112 5.86 36.73 20.60
CA GLY A 112 6.25 37.41 19.36
C GLY A 112 5.16 37.41 18.30
N GLN A 113 4.26 38.39 18.42
CA GLN A 113 3.14 38.71 17.54
C GLN A 113 3.60 39.36 16.22
N ALA A 114 3.02 39.00 15.07
CA ALA A 114 2.72 39.94 13.98
C ALA A 114 1.82 39.35 12.89
N ASP A 115 0.92 40.22 12.46
CA ASP A 115 -0.22 40.13 11.57
C ASP A 115 0.18 40.27 10.08
N GLY A 116 -0.65 39.81 9.15
CA GLY A 116 -0.35 39.82 7.72
C GLY A 116 -1.48 39.32 6.83
N THR A 117 -2.36 40.24 6.48
CA THR A 117 -3.59 40.10 5.69
C THR A 117 -3.36 40.14 4.16
N HIS A 118 -4.20 39.41 3.40
CA HIS A 118 -4.73 39.65 2.02
C HIS A 118 -4.49 38.57 0.95
N GLY A 119 -5.57 38.26 0.22
CA GLY A 119 -5.46 37.81 -1.17
C GLY A 119 -6.61 36.92 -1.67
N GLU A 120 -7.80 37.47 -1.85
CA GLU A 120 -8.85 36.84 -2.67
C GLU A 120 -8.36 36.61 -4.12
N SER A 121 -8.68 35.45 -4.71
CA SER A 121 -8.84 35.36 -6.16
C SER A 121 -9.82 34.27 -6.57
N ARG A 122 -10.73 34.67 -7.45
CA ARG A 122 -11.96 34.01 -7.88
C ARG A 122 -11.85 33.80 -9.39
N VAL A 123 -11.84 32.55 -9.90
CA VAL A 123 -12.15 32.21 -11.30
C VAL A 123 -12.75 30.78 -11.31
N ALA A 124 -14.08 30.64 -11.39
CA ALA A 124 -14.86 30.18 -12.57
C ALA A 124 -14.45 28.77 -13.08
N ARG A 125 -15.23 27.72 -12.76
CA ARG A 125 -16.44 27.17 -13.44
C ARG A 125 -16.15 26.30 -14.68
N LEU A 126 -16.88 25.17 -14.69
CA LEU A 126 -17.26 24.26 -15.79
C LEU A 126 -16.21 23.22 -16.20
N VAL A 127 -16.50 21.94 -15.98
CA VAL A 127 -17.05 21.00 -16.98
C VAL A 127 -17.36 19.65 -16.28
N GLU A 128 -18.61 19.21 -16.40
CA GLU A 128 -19.10 17.83 -16.27
C GLU A 128 -20.13 17.63 -17.40
N PRO A 129 -20.60 16.42 -17.78
CA PRO A 129 -20.07 15.06 -17.56
C PRO A 129 -20.20 14.12 -18.80
N GLY A 130 -19.55 12.94 -18.72
CA GLY A 130 -20.14 11.66 -19.14
C GLY A 130 -19.88 11.12 -20.56
N ARG A 131 -19.44 9.85 -20.62
CA ARG A 131 -19.91 8.76 -21.51
C ARG A 131 -18.82 7.72 -21.78
N TRP A 132 -18.82 6.61 -21.05
CA TRP A 132 -18.30 5.33 -21.58
C TRP A 132 -19.17 4.18 -21.08
N ARG A 133 -20.28 3.94 -21.80
CA ARG A 133 -20.97 2.65 -21.85
C ARG A 133 -20.49 1.90 -23.09
N ALA A 134 -20.48 0.59 -22.95
CA ALA A 134 -20.25 -0.44 -23.96
C ALA A 134 -18.78 -0.84 -24.12
N LEU A 135 -18.45 -2.03 -23.62
CA LEU A 135 -17.83 -3.11 -24.37
C LEU A 135 -18.13 -4.44 -23.64
N ARG A 136 -19.26 -5.07 -24.03
CA ARG A 136 -19.52 -6.49 -23.76
C ARG A 136 -18.81 -7.30 -24.84
N GLY A 137 -18.06 -8.32 -24.44
CA GLY A 137 -17.57 -9.34 -25.36
C GLY A 137 -16.17 -9.84 -25.04
N PHE A 138 -15.96 -10.39 -23.85
CA PHE A 138 -14.80 -11.27 -23.64
C PHE A 138 -15.27 -12.72 -23.48
N THR A 139 -14.81 -13.48 -24.44
CA THR A 139 -14.94 -14.93 -24.64
C THR A 139 -14.51 -15.67 -23.38
N ARG A 140 -15.34 -16.62 -22.94
CA ARG A 140 -15.11 -17.49 -21.77
C ARG A 140 -13.72 -18.13 -21.86
N LEU A 141 -12.86 -17.83 -20.88
CA LEU A 141 -11.61 -18.56 -20.66
C LEU A 141 -11.93 -19.90 -19.98
N PRO A 142 -11.13 -20.95 -20.21
CA PRO A 142 -11.38 -22.28 -19.64
C PRO A 142 -11.36 -22.24 -18.12
N THR A 143 -12.38 -22.85 -17.52
CA THR A 143 -12.63 -22.93 -16.08
C THR A 143 -11.54 -23.71 -15.36
N PHE A 144 -11.10 -23.18 -14.21
CA PHE A 144 -10.18 -23.87 -13.30
C PHE A 144 -10.97 -24.90 -12.48
N ASP A 145 -10.65 -26.17 -12.68
CA ASP A 145 -11.19 -27.29 -11.91
C ASP A 145 -10.32 -27.53 -10.66
N ARG A 146 -10.90 -27.29 -9.48
CA ARG A 146 -10.26 -27.52 -8.17
C ARG A 146 -10.01 -29.02 -7.90
N SER A 147 -10.64 -29.94 -8.63
CA SER A 147 -10.51 -31.38 -8.41
C SER A 147 -9.30 -32.04 -9.11
N GLY A 148 -8.59 -31.30 -9.98
CA GLY A 148 -7.48 -31.83 -10.79
C GLY A 148 -6.06 -31.66 -10.23
N LEU A 149 -5.86 -31.00 -9.09
CA LEU A 149 -4.55 -30.90 -8.43
C LEU A 149 -4.26 -32.14 -7.57
N ALA A 150 -4.30 -33.31 -8.21
CA ALA A 150 -3.65 -34.51 -7.69
C ALA A 150 -2.20 -34.52 -8.21
N PHE A 151 -1.25 -34.08 -7.38
CA PHE A 151 0.16 -34.34 -7.66
C PHE A 151 0.41 -35.84 -7.54
N ALA A 152 1.02 -36.42 -8.58
CA ALA A 152 1.41 -37.82 -8.60
C ALA A 152 2.33 -38.14 -7.42
N GLY A 153 1.86 -39.04 -6.55
CA GLY A 153 2.65 -39.97 -5.75
C GLY A 153 3.85 -39.42 -4.99
N VAL A 154 3.61 -38.67 -3.91
CA VAL A 154 4.56 -38.61 -2.79
C VAL A 154 3.75 -38.61 -1.49
N ASP A 155 4.11 -39.51 -0.57
CA ASP A 155 3.45 -39.76 0.72
C ASP A 155 2.83 -38.50 1.37
N HIS A 156 1.50 -38.49 1.43
CA HIS A 156 0.69 -37.55 2.20
C HIS A 156 0.89 -37.79 3.71
N ARG A 157 2.01 -37.31 4.25
CA ARG A 157 1.91 -36.60 5.53
C ARG A 157 1.52 -35.18 5.19
N GLU A 158 0.21 -34.91 5.14
CA GLU A 158 -0.34 -33.56 5.29
C GLU A 158 0.21 -32.99 6.60
N ARG A 159 1.40 -32.41 6.53
CA ARG A 159 1.81 -31.42 7.54
C ARG A 159 0.85 -30.28 7.32
N ASP A 160 0.02 -29.99 8.32
CA ASP A 160 -0.75 -28.75 8.39
C ASP A 160 0.19 -27.60 8.07
N VAL A 161 0.14 -27.14 6.83
CA VAL A 161 0.93 -25.99 6.43
C VAL A 161 0.26 -24.80 7.09
N PRO A 162 0.95 -24.09 7.99
CA PRO A 162 0.35 -22.96 8.68
C PRO A 162 -0.13 -21.96 7.62
N THR A 163 -1.43 -21.72 7.63
CA THR A 163 -2.11 -20.76 6.78
C THR A 163 -2.56 -19.63 7.67
N HIS A 164 -2.13 -18.41 7.35
CA HIS A 164 -2.53 -17.21 8.06
C HIS A 164 -3.46 -16.40 7.16
N GLU A 165 -4.65 -16.09 7.66
CA GLU A 165 -5.64 -15.29 6.96
C GLU A 165 -5.80 -13.95 7.68
N THR A 166 -5.68 -12.86 6.93
CA THR A 166 -5.85 -11.50 7.41
C THR A 166 -6.84 -10.76 6.51
N LEU A 167 -7.68 -9.92 7.08
CA LEU A 167 -8.52 -9.00 6.33
C LEU A 167 -7.86 -7.62 6.33
N LEU A 168 -7.50 -7.10 5.16
CA LEU A 168 -6.90 -5.77 4.97
C LEU A 168 -7.73 -5.00 3.94
N GLU A 169 -8.25 -3.82 4.30
CA GLU A 169 -9.01 -2.96 3.36
C GLU A 169 -10.13 -3.73 2.62
N GLN A 170 -10.87 -4.58 3.34
CA GLN A 170 -11.91 -5.47 2.79
C GLN A 170 -11.40 -6.54 1.80
N MET A 171 -10.09 -6.67 1.62
CA MET A 171 -9.45 -7.74 0.87
C MET A 171 -9.04 -8.86 1.82
N ARG A 172 -9.25 -10.11 1.40
CA ARG A 172 -8.79 -11.27 2.15
C ARG A 172 -7.38 -11.63 1.68
N VAL A 173 -6.44 -11.60 2.60
CA VAL A 173 -5.03 -11.95 2.37
C VAL A 173 -4.76 -13.29 3.02
N VAL A 174 -4.41 -14.28 2.21
CA VAL A 174 -4.06 -15.62 2.65
C VAL A 174 -2.57 -15.81 2.44
N ARG A 175 -1.84 -16.10 3.53
CA ARG A 175 -0.42 -16.44 3.51
C ARG A 175 -0.24 -17.92 3.80
N ARG A 176 0.53 -18.58 2.96
CA ARG A 176 0.84 -20.01 3.10
C ARG A 176 2.35 -20.23 3.00
N HIS A 177 2.94 -20.85 4.02
CA HIS A 177 4.35 -21.24 3.98
C HIS A 177 4.55 -22.49 3.12
N VAL A 178 5.05 -22.33 1.90
CA VAL A 178 5.26 -23.48 0.99
C VAL A 178 6.53 -24.25 1.36
N SER A 179 7.55 -23.55 1.86
CA SER A 179 8.81 -24.14 2.34
C SER A 179 9.46 -23.23 3.41
N PRO A 180 10.52 -23.69 4.10
CA PRO A 180 11.31 -22.85 4.99
C PRO A 180 11.98 -21.72 4.19
N GLY A 181 11.33 -20.56 4.13
CA GLY A 181 11.78 -19.39 3.38
C GLY A 181 11.07 -19.16 2.05
N THR A 182 9.98 -19.86 1.74
CA THR A 182 9.07 -19.47 0.65
C THR A 182 7.66 -19.30 1.18
N VAL A 183 7.09 -18.12 0.96
CA VAL A 183 5.71 -17.79 1.31
C VAL A 183 4.92 -17.51 0.04
N GLU A 184 3.77 -18.15 -0.09
CA GLU A 184 2.77 -17.82 -1.08
C GLU A 184 1.78 -16.84 -0.45
N ILE A 185 1.60 -15.69 -1.09
CA ILE A 185 0.62 -14.68 -0.70
C ILE A 185 -0.44 -14.67 -1.78
N MET A 186 -1.69 -14.88 -1.36
CA MET A 186 -2.86 -14.77 -2.20
C MET A 186 -3.76 -13.67 -1.66
N VAL A 187 -4.15 -12.74 -2.52
CA VAL A 187 -5.07 -11.66 -2.18
C VAL A 187 -6.36 -11.87 -2.96
N VAL A 188 -7.48 -11.90 -2.26
CA VAL A 188 -8.82 -11.91 -2.84
C VAL A 188 -9.40 -10.54 -2.63
N ALA A 189 -9.47 -9.77 -3.72
CA ALA A 189 -10.08 -8.46 -3.70
C ALA A 189 -11.62 -8.59 -3.69
N ARG A 190 -12.30 -7.57 -3.18
CA ARG A 190 -13.76 -7.52 -3.21
C ARG A 190 -14.21 -6.72 -4.45
N PRO A 191 -15.33 -7.09 -5.10
CA PRO A 191 -15.97 -6.23 -6.09
C PRO A 191 -16.16 -4.79 -5.55
N PRO A 192 -16.02 -3.76 -6.39
CA PRO A 192 -16.05 -3.80 -7.85
C PRO A 192 -14.71 -4.14 -8.54
N ALA A 193 -13.69 -4.55 -7.78
CA ALA A 193 -12.38 -4.86 -8.34
C ALA A 193 -12.47 -5.90 -9.47
N GLY A 194 -11.62 -5.76 -10.48
CA GLY A 194 -11.78 -6.52 -11.72
C GLY A 194 -10.49 -6.78 -12.50
N PRO A 195 -10.55 -7.64 -13.53
CA PRO A 195 -9.41 -7.91 -14.39
C PRO A 195 -8.94 -6.63 -15.09
N GLY A 196 -7.62 -6.43 -15.13
CA GLY A 196 -7.00 -5.20 -15.64
C GLY A 196 -6.71 -4.16 -14.55
N GLU A 197 -7.12 -4.42 -13.31
CA GLU A 197 -6.63 -3.69 -12.14
C GLU A 197 -5.40 -4.36 -11.53
N VAL A 198 -4.70 -3.58 -10.72
CA VAL A 198 -3.45 -3.93 -10.05
C VAL A 198 -3.58 -3.52 -8.59
N ILE A 199 -3.01 -4.31 -7.69
CA ILE A 199 -2.76 -3.91 -6.30
C ILE A 199 -1.26 -3.69 -6.13
N ALA A 200 -0.87 -2.74 -5.28
CA ALA A 200 0.49 -2.66 -4.79
C ALA A 200 0.56 -3.40 -3.44
N LEU A 201 1.51 -4.32 -3.35
CA LEU A 201 1.86 -5.06 -2.15
C LEU A 201 3.28 -4.63 -1.76
N SER A 202 3.39 -3.90 -0.66
CA SER A 202 4.68 -3.59 -0.04
C SER A 202 5.05 -4.73 0.89
N VAL A 203 6.19 -5.36 0.65
CA VAL A 203 6.70 -6.45 1.47
C VAL A 203 7.94 -5.96 2.20
N GLY A 204 7.81 -5.74 3.51
CA GLY A 204 8.93 -5.47 4.40
C GLY A 204 9.66 -6.76 4.76
N ALA A 205 10.97 -6.82 4.54
CA ALA A 205 11.84 -7.66 5.35
C ALA A 205 12.29 -6.84 6.57
N ALA A 206 12.77 -7.49 7.64
CA ALA A 206 13.14 -6.85 8.91
C ALA A 206 14.20 -5.71 8.83
N ARG A 207 14.69 -5.36 7.63
CA ARG A 207 15.52 -4.19 7.36
C ARG A 207 14.72 -3.13 6.59
N PRO A 208 14.75 -1.85 7.04
CA PRO A 208 13.93 -0.77 6.48
C PRO A 208 14.21 -0.46 5.00
N ASP A 209 15.40 -0.77 4.50
CA ASP A 209 15.79 -0.53 3.09
C ASP A 209 15.51 -1.72 2.15
N ASP A 210 14.98 -2.83 2.68
CA ASP A 210 14.78 -4.08 1.95
C ASP A 210 13.30 -4.27 1.54
N GLY A 211 12.51 -3.20 1.66
CA GLY A 211 11.11 -3.16 1.26
C GLY A 211 10.94 -3.26 -0.26
N ALA A 212 10.29 -4.31 -0.73
CA ALA A 212 9.95 -4.45 -2.15
C ALA A 212 8.49 -4.10 -2.36
N VAL A 213 8.22 -3.09 -3.19
CA VAL A 213 6.89 -2.87 -3.75
C VAL A 213 6.69 -3.82 -4.93
N LEU A 214 5.61 -4.58 -4.87
CA LEU A 214 5.19 -5.53 -5.88
C LEU A 214 3.84 -5.11 -6.44
N LEU A 215 3.77 -5.00 -7.76
CA LEU A 215 2.56 -4.65 -8.47
C LEU A 215 1.92 -5.95 -8.96
N LEU A 216 0.74 -6.27 -8.47
CA LEU A 216 0.12 -7.57 -8.71
C LEU A 216 -1.18 -7.40 -9.49
N PRO A 217 -1.28 -7.93 -10.72
CA PRO A 217 -2.48 -7.80 -11.50
C PRO A 217 -3.55 -8.71 -10.93
N LEU A 218 -4.79 -8.24 -10.93
CA LEU A 218 -5.95 -9.04 -10.57
C LEU A 218 -6.42 -9.84 -11.79
N TRP A 219 -6.80 -11.09 -11.55
CA TRP A 219 -7.51 -11.95 -12.50
C TRP A 219 -8.73 -12.58 -11.83
N LEU A 220 -9.68 -13.08 -12.62
CA LEU A 220 -10.84 -13.77 -12.09
C LEU A 220 -10.51 -15.25 -11.83
N ASP A 221 -10.83 -15.74 -10.64
CA ASP A 221 -10.76 -17.16 -10.34
C ASP A 221 -11.98 -17.94 -10.91
N ALA A 222 -12.09 -19.23 -10.58
CA ALA A 222 -13.19 -20.08 -11.03
C ALA A 222 -14.58 -19.58 -10.58
N ASP A 223 -14.63 -18.92 -9.43
CA ASP A 223 -15.86 -18.39 -8.82
C ASP A 223 -16.15 -16.96 -9.32
N GLY A 224 -15.33 -16.42 -10.22
CA GLY A 224 -15.43 -15.06 -10.73
C GLY A 224 -14.98 -14.00 -9.72
N LEU A 225 -14.21 -14.38 -8.70
CA LEU A 225 -13.65 -13.44 -7.72
C LEU A 225 -12.32 -12.87 -8.24
N PRO A 226 -12.09 -11.56 -8.08
CA PRO A 226 -10.83 -10.96 -8.43
C PRO A 226 -9.76 -11.37 -7.41
N VAL A 227 -8.75 -12.07 -7.89
CA VAL A 227 -7.65 -12.60 -7.08
C VAL A 227 -6.31 -12.22 -7.67
N THR A 228 -5.29 -12.21 -6.82
CA THR A 228 -3.90 -12.26 -7.24
C THR A 228 -3.08 -13.13 -6.31
N ALA A 229 -1.95 -13.63 -6.80
CA ALA A 229 -1.10 -14.54 -6.06
C ALA A 229 0.36 -14.42 -6.50
N ILE A 230 1.24 -14.45 -5.51
CA ILE A 230 2.68 -14.35 -5.68
C ILE A 230 3.40 -15.33 -4.76
N ARG A 231 4.57 -15.80 -5.19
CA ARG A 231 5.48 -16.58 -4.35
C ARG A 231 6.74 -15.78 -4.08
N LEU A 232 7.04 -15.62 -2.80
CA LEU A 232 8.17 -14.83 -2.32
C LEU A 232 9.14 -15.74 -1.59
N THR A 233 10.39 -15.72 -2.04
CA THR A 233 11.49 -16.28 -1.27
C THR A 233 11.95 -15.22 -0.28
N THR A 234 11.70 -15.44 1.00
CA THR A 234 12.08 -14.52 2.08
C THR A 234 12.90 -15.25 3.13
N ARG A 235 13.92 -14.57 3.66
CA ARG A 235 14.68 -15.05 4.83
C ARG A 235 14.10 -14.52 6.14
N ALA A 236 13.16 -13.58 6.07
CA ALA A 236 12.54 -12.98 7.24
C ALA A 236 11.48 -13.92 7.83
N ALA A 237 11.48 -14.01 9.16
CA ALA A 237 10.44 -14.75 9.89
C ALA A 237 9.09 -14.02 9.88
N THR A 238 9.12 -12.70 9.70
CA THR A 238 7.95 -11.82 9.65
C THR A 238 7.88 -11.13 8.29
N LEU A 239 6.66 -11.07 7.75
CA LEU A 239 6.32 -10.35 6.53
C LEU A 239 5.37 -9.24 6.97
N ASP A 240 5.86 -8.00 6.94
CA ASP A 240 4.99 -6.84 7.07
C ASP A 240 4.48 -6.50 5.67
N ASP A 241 3.16 -6.53 5.53
CA ASP A 241 2.46 -6.29 4.28
C ASP A 241 1.56 -5.06 4.42
N ALA A 242 1.82 -4.08 3.55
CA ALA A 242 0.84 -3.04 3.25
C ALA A 242 0.26 -3.34 1.86
N ILE A 243 -1.07 -3.33 1.75
CA ILE A 243 -1.77 -3.58 0.49
C ILE A 243 -2.61 -2.37 0.16
N THR A 244 -2.49 -1.90 -1.07
CA THR A 244 -3.29 -0.79 -1.56
C THR A 244 -4.62 -1.28 -2.10
N SER A 245 -5.62 -0.41 -2.10
CA SER A 245 -6.84 -0.65 -2.88
C SER A 245 -6.49 -0.94 -4.36
N PRO A 246 -7.24 -1.83 -5.05
CA PRO A 246 -7.09 -2.05 -6.48
C PRO A 246 -7.21 -0.76 -7.28
N PHE A 247 -6.39 -0.62 -8.32
CA PHE A 247 -6.41 0.51 -9.22
C PHE A 247 -6.19 0.09 -10.68
N PRO A 248 -6.69 0.84 -11.67
CA PRO A 248 -6.54 0.49 -13.07
C PRO A 248 -5.07 0.42 -13.51
N ALA A 249 -4.69 -0.64 -14.23
CA ALA A 249 -3.33 -0.79 -14.75
C ALA A 249 -2.93 0.32 -15.73
N SER A 250 -3.89 1.08 -16.27
CA SER A 250 -3.64 2.25 -17.11
C SER A 250 -2.95 3.39 -16.35
N LEU A 251 -3.02 3.41 -15.02
CA LEU A 251 -2.34 4.40 -14.18
C LEU A 251 -0.85 4.11 -13.96
N LEU A 252 -0.38 2.91 -14.32
CA LEU A 252 1.04 2.58 -14.23
C LEU A 252 1.86 3.45 -15.18
N ALA A 253 2.91 4.07 -14.66
CA ALA A 253 3.80 4.99 -15.35
C ALA A 253 5.18 4.37 -15.60
N ASP A 254 6.04 5.10 -16.32
CA ASP A 254 7.39 4.62 -16.65
C ASP A 254 8.24 4.36 -15.39
N ALA A 255 8.01 5.12 -14.32
CA ALA A 255 8.67 4.92 -13.02
C ALA A 255 8.36 3.55 -12.39
N ASP A 256 7.22 2.94 -12.73
CA ASP A 256 6.79 1.64 -12.19
C ASP A 256 7.40 0.45 -12.94
N ALA A 257 8.07 0.68 -14.08
CA ALA A 257 8.54 -0.38 -14.97
C ALA A 257 9.41 -1.42 -14.25
N ALA A 258 10.33 -0.99 -13.38
CA ALA A 258 11.17 -1.91 -12.62
C ALA A 258 10.39 -2.78 -11.63
N ALA A 259 9.38 -2.20 -10.96
CA ALA A 259 8.50 -2.93 -10.05
C ALA A 259 7.59 -3.91 -10.81
N VAL A 260 7.07 -3.51 -11.96
CA VAL A 260 6.28 -4.38 -12.86
C VAL A 260 7.10 -5.57 -13.31
N GLU A 261 8.30 -5.35 -13.85
CA GLU A 261 9.17 -6.43 -14.33
C GLU A 261 9.46 -7.44 -13.22
N ARG A 262 9.83 -6.96 -12.02
CA ARG A 262 10.06 -7.80 -10.85
C ARG A 262 8.82 -8.62 -10.50
N SER A 263 7.65 -7.98 -10.50
CA SER A 263 6.39 -8.64 -10.13
C SER A 263 5.99 -9.71 -11.14
N VAL A 264 6.17 -9.46 -12.44
CA VAL A 264 5.90 -10.45 -13.50
C VAL A 264 6.71 -11.72 -13.28
N ARG A 265 7.99 -11.60 -12.91
CA ARG A 265 8.88 -12.74 -12.64
C ARG A 265 8.45 -13.57 -11.43
N LEU A 266 7.82 -12.93 -10.44
CA LEU A 266 7.41 -13.57 -9.18
C LEU A 266 5.97 -14.12 -9.24
N THR A 267 5.14 -13.63 -10.15
CA THR A 267 3.77 -14.14 -10.33
C THR A 267 3.73 -15.54 -10.94
N ASN A 268 2.68 -16.29 -10.59
CA ASN A 268 2.42 -17.60 -11.19
C ASN A 268 1.95 -17.47 -12.66
N ARG A 269 1.62 -18.61 -13.30
CA ARG A 269 1.12 -18.64 -14.68
C ARG A 269 -0.06 -17.69 -14.93
N TRP A 270 -1.03 -17.65 -14.02
CA TRP A 270 -2.24 -16.84 -14.16
C TRP A 270 -1.94 -15.34 -14.04
N GLY A 271 -1.09 -14.95 -13.08
CA GLY A 271 -0.61 -13.57 -13.00
C GLY A 271 0.19 -13.15 -14.23
N ARG A 272 1.00 -14.05 -14.80
CA ARG A 272 1.69 -13.80 -16.08
C ARG A 272 0.72 -13.63 -17.24
N ASP A 273 -0.36 -14.40 -17.29
CA ASP A 273 -1.42 -14.24 -18.30
C ASP A 273 -2.19 -12.92 -18.13
N ALA A 274 -2.47 -12.51 -16.89
CA ALA A 274 -3.06 -11.21 -16.57
C ALA A 274 -2.13 -10.06 -17.02
N TRP A 275 -0.84 -10.17 -16.74
CA TRP A 275 0.16 -9.21 -17.23
C TRP A 275 0.22 -9.16 -18.76
N ARG A 276 0.16 -10.30 -19.46
CA ARG A 276 0.06 -10.32 -20.93
C ARG A 276 -1.20 -9.61 -21.43
N ALA A 277 -2.32 -9.73 -20.72
CA ALA A 277 -3.54 -9.02 -21.07
C ALA A 277 -3.37 -7.49 -20.92
N ILE A 278 -2.80 -7.04 -19.80
CA ILE A 278 -2.48 -5.62 -19.55
C ILE A 278 -1.53 -5.09 -20.65
N ALA A 279 -0.43 -5.80 -20.92
CA ALA A 279 0.55 -5.40 -21.92
C ALA A 279 -0.02 -5.29 -23.34
N ARG A 280 -1.00 -6.13 -23.70
CA ARG A 280 -1.70 -6.03 -24.99
C ARG A 280 -2.55 -4.78 -25.11
N GLY A 281 -3.07 -4.26 -24.00
CA GLY A 281 -3.85 -3.03 -23.96
C GLY A 281 -3.01 -1.74 -24.03
N ARG A 282 -1.68 -1.83 -23.92
CA ARG A 282 -0.77 -0.67 -23.90
C ARG A 282 -0.08 -0.45 -25.24
N ALA A 283 0.27 0.81 -25.53
CA ALA A 283 0.89 1.21 -26.79
C ALA A 283 2.25 0.53 -27.02
N SER A 284 2.66 0.40 -28.28
CA SER A 284 4.02 -0.05 -28.61
C SER A 284 5.03 1.04 -28.20
N GLY A 285 6.04 0.68 -27.41
CA GLY A 285 7.03 1.63 -26.86
C GLY A 285 6.75 2.08 -25.42
N ASP A 286 5.58 1.74 -24.87
CA ASP A 286 5.26 1.97 -23.46
C ASP A 286 6.22 1.20 -22.52
N ALA A 287 6.77 1.87 -21.50
CA ALA A 287 7.78 1.28 -20.62
C ALA A 287 7.22 0.14 -19.78
N VAL A 288 5.98 0.25 -19.31
CA VAL A 288 5.29 -0.82 -18.55
C VAL A 288 5.08 -2.04 -19.44
N ARG A 289 4.64 -1.87 -20.69
CA ARG A 289 4.54 -2.98 -21.66
C ARG A 289 5.90 -3.65 -21.86
N THR A 290 6.96 -2.86 -22.01
CA THR A 290 8.33 -3.37 -22.20
C THR A 290 8.80 -4.18 -20.99
N ALA A 291 8.57 -3.66 -19.78
CA ALA A 291 8.86 -4.33 -18.52
C ALA A 291 8.10 -5.65 -18.36
N VAL A 292 6.80 -5.68 -18.72
CA VAL A 292 6.04 -6.93 -18.73
C VAL A 292 6.69 -7.95 -19.66
N LEU A 293 7.00 -7.56 -20.90
CA LEU A 293 7.62 -8.48 -21.86
C LEU A 293 9.01 -8.95 -21.42
N ALA A 294 9.78 -8.09 -20.75
CA ALA A 294 11.08 -8.45 -20.18
C ALA A 294 10.92 -9.46 -19.04
N GLY A 295 10.00 -9.24 -18.09
CA GLY A 295 9.76 -10.16 -16.98
C GLY A 295 9.13 -11.50 -17.40
N LEU A 296 8.56 -11.57 -18.60
CA LEU A 296 8.03 -12.81 -19.19
C LEU A 296 9.10 -13.69 -19.86
N ARG A 297 10.32 -13.19 -20.09
CA ARG A 297 11.44 -13.97 -20.63
C ARG A 297 12.11 -14.77 -19.52
#